data_AF-A0A1C3WDM0-F1
#
_entry.id   AF-A0A1C3WDM0-F1
#
_cell.length_a   1.000
_cell.length_b   1.000
_cell.length_c   1.000
_cell.angle_alpha   90.00
_cell.angle_beta   90.00
_cell.angle_gamma   90.00
#
_symmetry.space_group_name_H-M   'P 1'
#
loop_
_entity.id
_entity.type
_entity.pdbx_description
1 polymer ?
#
loop_
_entity_poly.entity_id
_entity_poly.type
_entity_poly.pdbx_seq_one_letter_code
_entity_poly.pdbx_strand_id
1 'polypeptide(L)' 'MTAKRNRRKQTQTLQERLAAFAESARERARNLPPGREREMLLRRAKQNEVTSNLTDWLSAPVAPRRGHL' A
#
# COMPACT_ATOMS: atom_id res chain seq x y z
N MET A 1 15.17 -22.91 16.00
CA MET A 1 13.84 -22.81 15.36
C MET A 1 13.92 -21.78 14.24
N THR A 2 14.14 -22.18 12.99
CA THR A 2 14.15 -21.23 11.86
C THR A 2 12.71 -20.98 11.42
N ALA A 3 12.17 -19.81 11.75
CA ALA A 3 10.81 -19.44 11.36
C ALA A 3 10.68 -19.44 9.83
N LYS A 4 9.78 -20.27 9.30
CA LYS A 4 9.52 -20.36 7.86
C LYS A 4 8.91 -19.04 7.37
N ARG A 5 9.63 -18.32 6.51
CA ARG A 5 9.17 -17.05 5.94
C ARG A 5 7.96 -17.31 5.03
N ASN A 6 6.83 -16.67 5.32
CA ASN A 6 5.62 -16.84 4.52
C ASN A 6 5.73 -16.00 3.23
N ARG A 7 6.30 -16.60 2.18
CA ARG A 7 6.56 -15.92 0.90
C ARG A 7 5.32 -16.02 -0.01
N ARG A 8 4.47 -15.01 0.03
CA ARG A 8 3.40 -14.85 -0.98
C ARG A 8 3.99 -14.30 -2.28
N LYS A 9 3.65 -14.93 -3.40
CA LYS A 9 3.89 -14.37 -4.73
C LYS A 9 2.82 -13.30 -4.97
N GLN A 10 3.26 -12.07 -5.19
CA GLN A 10 2.37 -10.99 -5.61
C GLN A 10 2.36 -10.99 -7.14
N THR A 11 1.18 -11.22 -7.72
CA THR A 11 0.96 -11.17 -9.18
C THR A 11 0.67 -9.76 -9.66
N GLN A 12 0.08 -8.93 -8.79
CA GLN A 12 -0.21 -7.52 -9.01
C GLN A 12 0.93 -6.64 -8.50
N THR A 13 1.07 -5.46 -9.09
CA THR A 13 2.06 -4.46 -8.66
C THR A 13 1.72 -3.95 -7.26
N LEU A 14 2.71 -3.38 -6.56
CA LEU A 14 2.49 -2.77 -5.24
C LEU A 14 1.45 -1.64 -5.34
N GLN A 15 1.54 -0.82 -6.38
CA GLN A 15 0.62 0.28 -6.68
C GLN A 15 -0.82 -0.23 -6.85
N GLU A 16 -1.05 -1.24 -7.69
CA GLU A 16 -2.38 -1.84 -7.89
C GLU A 16 -2.99 -2.35 -6.59
N ARG A 17 -2.18 -3.01 -5.76
CA ARG A 17 -2.63 -3.54 -4.47
C ARG A 17 -3.00 -2.43 -3.48
N LEU A 18 -2.23 -1.35 -3.44
CA LEU A 18 -2.51 -0.18 -2.61
C LEU A 18 -3.78 0.53 -3.09
N ALA A 19 -3.96 0.70 -4.40
CA ALA A 19 -5.16 1.29 -4.99
C ALA A 19 -6.41 0.46 -4.66
N ALA A 20 -6.35 -0.87 -4.81
CA ALA A 20 -7.45 -1.77 -4.45
C ALA A 20 -7.79 -1.70 -2.94
N PHE A 21 -6.78 -1.56 -2.08
CA PHE A 21 -7.00 -1.42 -0.64
C PHE A 21 -7.63 -0.07 -0.28
N ALA A 22 -7.24 1.00 -0.97
CA ALA A 22 -7.87 2.31 -0.80
C ALA A 22 -9.36 2.26 -1.17
N GLU A 23 -9.70 1.62 -2.28
CA GLU A 23 -11.09 1.50 -2.72
C GLU A 23 -11.92 0.66 -1.75
N SER A 24 -11.44 -0.51 -1.35
CA SER A 24 -12.16 -1.34 -0.37
C SER A 24 -12.35 -0.63 0.97
N ALA A 25 -11.37 0.16 1.41
CA ALA A 25 -11.51 0.97 2.62
C ALA A 25 -12.58 2.07 2.47
N ARG A 26 -12.70 2.70 1.30
CA ARG A 26 -13.78 3.65 1.00
C ARG A 26 -15.15 2.99 0.98
N GLU A 27 -15.30 1.86 0.30
CA GLU A 27 -16.56 1.12 0.24
C GLU A 27 -17.04 0.76 1.65
N ARG A 28 -16.14 0.25 2.50
CA ARG A 28 -16.45 -0.03 3.90
C ARG A 28 -16.84 1.23 4.67
N ALA A 29 -16.15 2.34 4.45
CA ALA A 29 -16.49 3.61 5.08
C ALA A 29 -17.85 4.17 4.62
N ARG A 30 -18.27 3.91 3.38
CA ARG A 30 -19.58 4.31 2.85
C ARG A 30 -20.72 3.55 3.51
N ASN A 31 -20.49 2.29 3.89
CA ASN A 31 -21.49 1.44 4.54
C ASN A 31 -21.61 1.67 6.06
N LEU A 32 -20.76 2.52 6.65
CA LEU A 32 -20.79 2.82 8.08
C LEU A 32 -21.45 4.18 8.36
N PRO A 33 -22.12 4.32 9.51
CA PRO A 33 -22.59 5.62 9.96
C PRO A 33 -21.40 6.56 10.25
N PRO A 34 -21.63 7.88 10.30
CA PRO A 34 -20.64 8.85 10.77
C PRO A 34 -20.11 8.44 12.15
N GLY A 35 -18.78 8.36 12.29
CA GLY A 35 -18.13 7.95 13.52
C GLY A 35 -16.67 7.60 13.33
N ARG A 36 -16.00 7.30 14.45
CA ARG A 36 -14.55 7.06 14.50
C ARG A 36 -14.09 5.92 13.58
N GLU A 37 -14.89 4.87 13.44
CA GLU A 37 -14.55 3.72 12.58
C GLU A 37 -14.55 4.10 11.10
N ARG A 38 -15.58 4.84 10.66
CA ARG A 38 -15.67 5.40 9.32
C ARG A 38 -14.49 6.32 9.02
N GLU A 39 -14.17 7.22 9.94
CA GLU A 39 -13.01 8.13 9.80
C GLU A 39 -11.69 7.38 9.70
N MET A 40 -11.51 6.32 10.51
CA MET A 40 -10.31 5.50 10.46
C MET A 40 -10.15 4.82 9.10
N LEU A 41 -11.23 4.30 8.51
CA LEU A 41 -11.22 3.70 7.18
C LEU A 41 -10.92 4.73 6.10
N LEU A 42 -11.51 5.93 6.18
CA LEU A 42 -11.21 7.02 5.24
C LEU A 42 -9.76 7.46 5.32
N ARG A 43 -9.20 7.56 6.55
CA ARG A 43 -7.79 7.88 6.75
C ARG A 43 -6.88 6.80 6.16
N ARG A 44 -7.22 5.53 6.35
CA ARG A 44 -6.49 4.40 5.74
C ARG A 44 -6.59 4.44 4.22
N ALA A 45 -7.76 4.72 3.66
CA ALA A 45 -7.94 4.86 2.22
C ALA A 45 -6.99 5.93 1.67
N LYS A 46 -7.03 7.13 2.25
CA LYS A 46 -6.16 8.25 1.86
C LYS A 46 -4.67 7.91 1.95
N GLN A 47 -4.25 7.22 3.01
CA GLN A 47 -2.86 6.78 3.16
C GLN A 47 -2.44 5.83 2.04
N ASN A 48 -3.29 4.86 1.69
CA ASN A 48 -3.00 3.91 0.62
C ASN A 48 -2.92 4.61 -0.75
N GLU A 49 -3.77 5.60 -1.03
CA GLU A 49 -3.68 6.38 -2.27
C GLU A 49 -2.38 7.17 -2.38
N VAL A 50 -2.01 7.89 -1.32
CA VAL A 50 -0.76 8.66 -1.28
C VAL A 50 0.44 7.72 -1.47
N THR A 51 0.41 6.57 -0.81
CA THR A 51 1.49 5.58 -0.92
C THR A 51 1.54 4.97 -2.32
N SER A 52 0.38 4.68 -2.91
CA SER A 52 0.24 4.18 -4.28
C SER A 52 0.92 5.15 -5.26
N ASN A 53 0.63 6.44 -5.16
CA ASN A 53 1.23 7.46 -6.01
C ASN A 53 2.74 7.65 -5.77
N LEU A 54 3.20 7.45 -4.53
CA LEU A 54 4.62 7.53 -4.20
C LEU A 54 5.42 6.34 -4.72
N THR A 55 4.76 5.21 -5.01
CA THR A 55 5.41 4.00 -5.52
C THR A 55 6.23 4.31 -6.78
N ASP A 56 5.69 5.13 -7.67
CA ASP A 56 6.36 5.52 -8.92
C ASP A 56 7.70 6.23 -8.64
N TRP A 57 7.74 7.09 -7.61
CA TRP A 57 8.96 7.80 -7.22
C TRP A 57 9.97 6.88 -6.57
N LEU A 58 9.51 5.92 -5.75
CA LEU A 58 10.36 4.94 -5.08
C LEU A 58 10.89 3.85 -6.03
N SER A 59 10.17 3.59 -7.13
CA SER A 59 10.58 2.68 -8.18
C SER A 59 11.56 3.32 -9.18
N ALA A 60 11.82 4.63 -9.08
CA ALA A 60 12.84 5.27 -9.86
C ALA A 60 14.22 4.63 -9.56
N PRO A 61 15.06 4.41 -10.59
CA PRO A 61 16.37 3.80 -10.39
C PRO A 61 17.22 4.69 -9.49
N VAL A 62 17.60 4.16 -8.34
CA VAL A 62 18.62 4.78 -7.49
C VAL A 62 19.95 4.63 -8.22
N ALA A 63 20.69 5.73 -8.34
CA ALA A 63 22.01 5.75 -8.97
C ALA A 63 22.83 4.55 -8.49
N PRO A 64 23.58 3.87 -9.39
CA PRO A 64 24.36 2.70 -9.02
C PRO A 64 25.21 3.07 -7.81
N ARG A 65 25.10 2.29 -6.74
CA ARG A 65 26.05 2.39 -5.63
C ARG A 65 27.42 2.20 -6.28
N ARG A 66 28.21 3.29 -6.32
CA ARG A 66 29.55 3.28 -6.90
C ARG A 66 30.28 2.05 -6.37
N GLY A 67 30.75 1.22 -7.30
CA GLY A 67 31.24 -0.12 -7.02
C GLY A 67 32.34 -0.15 -5.97
N HIS A 68 32.40 -1.25 -5.24
CA HIS A 68 33.64 -1.72 -4.66
C HIS A 68 34.20 -2.76 -5.64
N LEU A 69 35.30 -2.37 -6.30
CA LEU A 69 36.26 -3.27 -6.92
C LEU A 69 36.96 -4.09 -5.83
#